data_AF-A0ABD1XKT2-F1
#
_entry.id   AF-A0ABD1XKT2-F1
#
_cell.length_a   1.000
_cell.length_b   1.000
_cell.length_c   1.000
_cell.angle_alpha   90.00
_cell.angle_beta   90.00
_cell.angle_gamma   90.00
#
_symmetry.space_group_name_H-M   'P 1'
#
loop_
_entity.id
_entity.type
_entity.pdbx_description
1 polymer ?
#
loop_
_entity_poly.entity_id
_entity_poly.type
_entity_poly.pdbx_seq_one_letter_code
_entity_poly.pdbx_strand_id
1 'polypeptide(L)'
;MDRLLEVKQEEVKIDFELRTKCRTRINMRNLMQTMHVAFKVQSTSPSMFSVRPPNGCIPPRAELSLEVILVPQNELPEFFPCSKDKFLIKSAMAPGGFSTERIPGEWFASRKKHVFLDAKLRVVFSGAFLLRHLVARGEIDDVRFVIQRRSHPNKPDDQTGRTALHIAAASGNVDMVEMLLEAGAIVDVVSKSGQTPLLEAVYMGHFEIVLSLLGRGASTEAKNSIGWTAIHLAASWNHVDIVSLLIEKGAELEAADREGRTALHSAVTEGHVECVKLLLEAGADPDARSLDGRTALYRAAAKGDEVLAELLLEWGACKDLKTADGKSPYDIATEKNHATVLSALRRGNGLMTAARKGNLQMVRKHLGQGAKVSGGDQYGWTALHCAAFKGHGQVVDELLAYGANVDSRDVEGHTPLHCAVEAGHKEVVQLLIRRGADVDAKSVRGATPLNIAVLLKNAALLRFLLNGSDGSFVQTVGAQEGLLPDDSPRLTRRDRHPRRNSLVCVQ
;
A
#
# COMPACT_ATOMS: atom_id res chain seq x y z
N MET A 1 67.82 -22.96 11.49
CA MET A 1 66.52 -22.61 10.91
C MET A 1 65.65 -21.87 11.94
N ASP A 2 66.16 -21.53 13.14
CA ASP A 2 65.26 -21.36 14.30
C ASP A 2 65.40 -20.02 15.02
N ARG A 3 65.30 -18.91 14.29
CA ARG A 3 64.97 -17.61 14.90
C ARG A 3 63.94 -16.89 14.01
N LEU A 4 62.71 -17.41 14.08
CA LEU A 4 61.54 -16.75 13.51
C LEU A 4 61.40 -15.37 14.15
N LEU A 5 61.24 -14.37 13.30
CA LEU A 5 60.83 -13.04 13.73
C LEU A 5 59.36 -13.10 14.10
N GLU A 6 59.04 -12.87 15.38
CA GLU A 6 57.65 -12.80 15.83
C GLU A 6 56.99 -11.52 15.31
N VAL A 7 56.07 -11.68 14.36
CA VAL A 7 54.99 -10.72 14.20
C VAL A 7 54.03 -10.97 15.36
N LYS A 8 53.67 -9.93 16.11
CA LYS A 8 52.67 -10.05 17.19
C LYS A 8 51.30 -10.55 16.72
N GLN A 9 51.06 -10.51 15.41
CA GLN A 9 49.83 -10.94 14.76
C GLN A 9 50.22 -11.85 13.60
N GLU A 10 49.85 -13.13 13.68
CA GLU A 10 50.05 -14.11 12.59
C GLU A 10 49.27 -13.73 11.31
N GLU A 11 48.20 -12.94 11.47
CA GLU A 11 47.32 -12.48 10.40
C GLU A 11 47.10 -10.97 10.49
N VAL A 12 47.35 -10.24 9.40
CA VAL A 12 47.00 -8.81 9.28
C VAL A 12 45.84 -8.66 8.31
N LYS A 13 44.70 -8.17 8.80
CA LYS A 13 43.51 -7.87 8.00
C LYS A 13 43.55 -6.43 7.50
N ILE A 14 43.48 -6.25 6.18
CA ILE A 14 43.41 -4.93 5.55
C ILE A 14 42.05 -4.77 4.90
N ASP A 15 41.18 -3.97 5.53
CA ASP A 15 39.90 -3.58 4.95
C ASP A 15 40.13 -2.47 3.92
N PHE A 16 39.59 -2.63 2.72
CA PHE A 16 39.69 -1.58 1.68
C PHE A 16 38.41 -1.54 0.83
N GLU A 17 38.13 -0.37 0.26
CA GLU A 17 36.95 -0.09 -0.58
C GLU A 17 37.37 0.10 -2.06
N LEU A 18 36.45 -0.18 -2.99
CA LEU A 18 36.72 -0.11 -4.44
C LEU A 18 37.23 1.28 -4.86
N ARG A 19 38.34 1.33 -5.62
CA ARG A 19 39.04 2.56 -6.07
C ARG A 19 39.53 3.52 -4.97
N THR A 20 39.38 3.15 -3.69
CA THR A 20 39.92 3.95 -2.59
C THR A 20 41.37 3.57 -2.28
N LYS A 21 42.14 4.56 -1.80
CA LYS A 21 43.47 4.31 -1.25
C LYS A 21 43.33 3.91 0.21
N CYS A 22 43.56 2.63 0.51
CA CYS A 22 43.69 2.22 1.90
C CYS A 22 45.15 2.29 2.32
N ARG A 23 45.42 2.99 3.43
CA ARG A 23 46.72 3.02 4.10
C ARG A 23 46.60 2.27 5.42
N THR A 24 47.33 1.16 5.55
CA THR A 24 47.42 0.45 6.83
C THR A 24 48.86 0.46 7.34
N ARG A 25 49.02 0.47 8.67
CA ARG A 25 50.32 0.38 9.33
C ARG A 25 50.48 -0.98 9.99
N ILE A 26 51.60 -1.64 9.71
CA ILE A 26 51.95 -2.94 10.28
C ILE A 26 53.20 -2.79 11.11
N ASN A 27 53.08 -3.09 12.40
CA ASN A 27 54.21 -3.06 13.32
C ASN A 27 54.98 -4.37 13.27
N MET A 28 56.20 -4.34 12.73
CA MET A 28 57.08 -5.49 12.65
C MET A 28 58.17 -5.42 13.71
N ARG A 29 58.37 -6.51 14.47
CA ARG A 29 59.46 -6.65 15.43
C ARG A 29 60.55 -7.52 14.83
N ASN A 30 61.66 -6.88 14.46
CA ASN A 30 62.91 -7.59 14.19
C ASN A 30 63.66 -7.80 15.51
N LEU A 31 63.89 -9.06 15.90
CA LEU A 31 64.56 -9.43 17.15
C LEU A 31 66.10 -9.44 17.02
N MET A 32 66.64 -9.26 15.82
CA MET A 32 68.08 -9.26 15.55
C MET A 32 68.48 -7.88 15.01
N GLN A 33 69.44 -7.21 15.68
CA GLN A 33 70.04 -6.00 15.13
C GLN A 33 70.83 -6.36 13.86
N THR A 34 70.61 -5.60 12.79
CA THR A 34 71.32 -5.66 11.49
C THR A 34 71.15 -6.96 10.69
N MET A 35 69.97 -7.17 10.09
CA MET A 35 69.80 -8.11 8.98
C MET A 35 68.89 -7.53 7.90
N HIS A 36 69.26 -7.75 6.64
CA HIS A 36 68.39 -7.46 5.50
C HIS A 36 67.19 -8.40 5.52
N VAL A 37 65.98 -7.84 5.49
CA VAL A 37 64.71 -8.59 5.47
C VAL A 37 63.97 -8.26 4.18
N ALA A 38 63.65 -9.28 3.40
CA ALA A 38 62.73 -9.18 2.27
C ALA A 38 61.35 -9.73 2.69
N PHE A 39 60.28 -9.03 2.29
CA PHE A 39 58.91 -9.45 2.55
C PHE A 39 58.29 -10.01 1.27
N LYS A 40 57.66 -11.18 1.38
CA LYS A 40 56.84 -11.77 0.33
C LYS A 40 55.39 -11.71 0.79
N VAL A 41 54.54 -11.02 0.03
CA VAL A 41 53.09 -11.00 0.30
C VAL A 41 52.49 -12.23 -0.38
N GLN A 42 52.21 -13.29 0.39
CA GLN A 42 51.53 -14.48 -0.12
C GLN A 42 50.04 -14.45 0.23
N SER A 43 49.19 -14.55 -0.79
CA SER A 43 47.76 -14.80 -0.62
C SER A 43 47.54 -16.25 -0.17
N THR A 44 46.64 -16.47 0.79
CA THR A 44 46.29 -17.81 1.29
C THR A 44 45.16 -18.48 0.50
N SER A 45 44.64 -17.89 -0.57
CA SER A 45 43.67 -18.57 -1.45
C SER A 45 44.38 -19.22 -2.64
N PRO A 46 44.07 -20.49 -3.00
CA PRO A 46 44.83 -21.22 -4.02
C PRO A 46 44.71 -20.71 -5.47
N SER A 47 43.97 -19.63 -5.75
CA SER A 47 43.60 -19.35 -7.14
C SER A 47 43.28 -17.91 -7.52
N MET A 48 43.46 -16.88 -6.68
CA MET A 48 42.97 -15.56 -7.09
C MET A 48 43.78 -14.30 -6.90
N PHE A 49 44.97 -14.24 -6.27
CA PHE A 49 45.73 -12.98 -6.24
C PHE A 49 47.24 -13.17 -6.16
N SER A 50 47.99 -12.31 -6.86
CA SER A 50 49.43 -12.11 -6.71
C SER A 50 49.69 -10.62 -6.54
N VAL A 51 50.35 -10.23 -5.45
CA VAL A 51 50.80 -8.85 -5.26
C VAL A 51 52.32 -8.81 -5.32
N ARG A 52 52.88 -8.03 -6.26
CA ARG A 52 54.33 -7.79 -6.31
C ARG A 52 54.68 -6.68 -5.30
N PRO A 53 55.51 -6.94 -4.29
CA PRO A 53 55.97 -5.90 -3.38
C PRO A 53 56.97 -4.95 -4.08
N PRO A 54 57.03 -3.68 -3.69
CA PRO A 54 58.18 -2.83 -4.02
C PRO A 54 59.41 -3.29 -3.23
N ASN A 55 60.56 -3.33 -3.92
CA ASN A 55 61.84 -3.75 -3.34
C ASN A 55 62.27 -2.78 -2.24
N GLY A 56 62.60 -3.26 -1.03
CA GLY A 56 63.11 -2.39 0.04
C GLY A 56 63.71 -3.16 1.21
N CYS A 57 64.63 -2.50 1.93
CA CYS A 57 65.24 -2.99 3.18
C CYS A 57 64.44 -2.49 4.40
N ILE A 58 64.32 -3.31 5.45
CA ILE A 58 63.59 -2.94 6.68
C ILE A 58 64.56 -2.95 7.90
N PRO A 59 64.67 -1.86 8.67
CA PRO A 59 65.50 -1.80 9.89
C PRO A 59 64.85 -2.50 11.10
N PRO A 60 65.60 -2.73 12.18
CA PRO A 60 65.03 -3.33 13.39
C PRO A 60 64.03 -2.39 14.10
N ARG A 61 62.81 -2.90 14.33
CA ARG A 61 61.60 -2.18 14.80
C ARG A 61 61.07 -1.13 13.82
N ALA A 62 60.60 -1.60 12.68
CA ALA A 62 59.99 -0.75 11.66
C ALA A 62 58.46 -0.84 11.65
N GLU A 63 57.82 0.31 11.43
CA GLU A 63 56.39 0.41 11.18
C GLU A 63 56.14 0.47 9.67
N LEU A 64 55.74 -0.64 9.05
CA LEU A 64 55.53 -0.68 7.60
C LEU A 64 54.19 -0.05 7.23
N SER A 65 54.20 1.01 6.42
CA SER A 65 52.99 1.57 5.82
C SER A 65 52.72 0.91 4.47
N LEU A 66 51.61 0.19 4.34
CA LEU A 66 51.13 -0.37 3.07
C LEU A 66 50.05 0.53 2.46
N GLU A 67 50.21 0.91 1.19
CA GLU A 67 49.16 1.55 0.40
C GLU A 67 48.56 0.54 -0.61
N VAL A 68 47.30 0.14 -0.40
CA VAL A 68 46.57 -0.84 -1.22
C VAL A 68 45.44 -0.15 -2.00
N ILE A 69 45.31 -0.44 -3.30
CA ILE A 69 44.25 0.09 -4.17
C ILE A 69 43.70 -1.03 -5.06
N LEU A 70 42.37 -1.18 -5.11
CA LEU A 70 41.70 -2.02 -6.11
C LEU A 70 41.51 -1.23 -7.41
N VAL A 71 42.09 -1.71 -8.51
CA VAL A 71 41.96 -1.09 -9.85
C VAL A 71 41.13 -2.01 -10.75
N PRO A 72 40.05 -1.51 -11.39
CA PRO A 72 39.26 -2.33 -12.31
C PRO A 72 40.11 -2.81 -13.49
N GLN A 73 39.79 -3.99 -14.02
CA GLN A 73 40.61 -4.69 -15.05
C GLN A 73 40.96 -3.81 -16.27
N ASN A 74 40.09 -2.89 -16.64
CA ASN A 74 40.20 -2.10 -17.88
C ASN A 74 41.24 -0.95 -17.80
N GLU A 75 41.83 -0.68 -16.63
CA GLU A 75 42.82 0.40 -16.42
C GLU A 75 44.26 -0.13 -16.27
N LEU A 76 44.51 -1.43 -16.47
CA LEU A 76 45.82 -2.06 -16.29
C LEU A 76 46.55 -2.28 -17.63
N PRO A 77 47.87 -2.01 -17.73
CA PRO A 77 48.67 -2.32 -18.91
C PRO A 77 48.71 -3.84 -19.21
N GLU A 78 48.71 -4.21 -20.49
CA GLU A 78 48.61 -5.60 -21.00
C GLU A 78 49.63 -6.59 -20.41
N PHE A 79 50.76 -6.12 -19.87
CA PHE A 79 51.87 -6.93 -19.39
C PHE A 79 51.69 -7.51 -17.97
N PHE A 80 50.55 -7.27 -17.32
CA PHE A 80 50.29 -7.69 -15.93
C PHE A 80 49.36 -8.92 -15.84
N PRO A 81 49.80 -10.07 -15.29
CA PRO A 81 49.01 -11.31 -15.26
C PRO A 81 47.63 -11.13 -14.58
N CYS A 82 46.57 -11.71 -15.17
CA CYS A 82 45.16 -11.37 -14.90
C CYS A 82 44.34 -12.33 -14.02
N SER A 83 43.86 -11.86 -12.86
CA SER A 83 42.81 -12.48 -12.01
C SER A 83 41.53 -11.61 -11.96
N LYS A 84 40.41 -12.19 -11.53
CA LYS A 84 39.06 -11.57 -11.53
C LYS A 84 38.92 -10.37 -10.58
N ASP A 85 39.55 -10.41 -9.40
CA ASP A 85 39.79 -9.21 -8.58
C ASP A 85 41.31 -8.92 -8.52
N LYS A 86 41.75 -7.65 -8.46
CA LYS A 86 43.19 -7.32 -8.44
C LYS A 86 43.50 -6.11 -7.58
N PHE A 87 44.36 -6.29 -6.59
CA PHE A 87 44.88 -5.20 -5.76
C PHE A 87 46.29 -4.79 -6.20
N LEU A 88 46.50 -3.49 -6.34
CA LEU A 88 47.82 -2.88 -6.50
C LEU A 88 48.33 -2.41 -5.13
N ILE A 89 49.43 -2.98 -4.65
CA ILE A 89 50.20 -2.36 -3.55
C ILE A 89 51.11 -1.30 -4.20
N LYS A 90 50.81 -0.02 -3.98
CA LYS A 90 51.56 1.08 -4.59
C LYS A 90 52.90 1.33 -3.91
N SER A 91 52.96 1.18 -2.59
CA SER A 91 54.17 1.38 -1.82
C SER A 91 54.11 0.61 -0.49
N ALA A 92 55.28 0.19 -0.02
CA ALA A 92 55.51 -0.36 1.31
C ALA A 92 56.71 0.39 1.89
N MET A 93 56.51 1.23 2.90
CA MET A 93 57.57 2.07 3.47
C MET A 93 57.84 1.68 4.91
N ALA A 94 59.11 1.45 5.25
CA ALA A 94 59.59 1.29 6.61
C ALA A 94 60.31 2.58 7.06
N PRO A 95 59.93 3.22 8.18
CA PRO A 95 60.60 4.41 8.68
C PRO A 95 61.98 4.02 9.22
N GLY A 96 63.03 4.35 8.47
CA GLY A 96 64.43 4.23 8.89
C GLY A 96 65.33 3.64 7.79
N GLY A 97 65.98 4.52 7.03
CA GLY A 97 67.12 4.17 6.17
C GLY A 97 66.75 3.67 4.77
N PHE A 98 66.81 4.57 3.78
CA PHE A 98 66.87 4.18 2.38
C PHE A 98 68.22 3.51 2.11
N SER A 99 68.23 2.22 1.79
CA SER A 99 69.24 1.70 0.87
C SER A 99 68.61 1.74 -0.52
N THR A 100 69.21 2.52 -1.42
CA THR A 100 68.86 2.63 -2.84
C THR A 100 69.38 1.44 -3.65
N GLU A 101 70.04 0.48 -3.01
CA GLU A 101 70.53 -0.72 -3.70
C GLU A 101 69.35 -1.59 -4.12
N ARG A 102 69.20 -1.69 -5.44
CA ARG A 102 68.25 -2.58 -6.08
C ARG A 102 68.62 -4.00 -5.70
N ILE A 103 67.85 -4.59 -4.80
CA ILE A 103 67.96 -6.01 -4.45
C ILE A 103 67.99 -6.83 -5.76
N PRO A 104 69.07 -7.58 -6.06
CA PRO A 104 69.17 -8.35 -7.29
C PRO A 104 68.12 -9.46 -7.33
N GLY A 105 67.52 -9.73 -8.49
CA GLY A 105 66.49 -10.76 -8.66
C GLY A 105 66.96 -12.18 -8.25
N GLU A 106 68.26 -12.43 -8.33
CA GLU A 106 68.91 -13.69 -7.94
C GLU A 106 68.99 -13.90 -6.42
N TRP A 107 68.72 -12.86 -5.62
CA TRP A 107 68.76 -12.97 -4.16
C TRP A 107 67.77 -14.02 -3.64
N PHE A 108 66.60 -14.10 -4.28
CA PHE A 108 65.55 -15.09 -4.02
C PHE A 108 65.85 -16.49 -4.56
N ALA A 109 66.86 -16.63 -5.42
CA ALA A 109 67.34 -17.92 -5.94
C ALA A 109 68.51 -18.49 -5.13
N SER A 110 69.17 -17.67 -4.29
CA SER A 110 70.35 -18.08 -3.54
C SER A 110 70.00 -18.89 -2.28
N ARG A 111 70.67 -20.03 -2.07
CA ARG A 111 70.59 -20.86 -0.84
C ARG A 111 71.21 -20.20 0.42
N LYS A 112 71.42 -18.89 0.42
CA LYS A 112 71.92 -18.17 1.60
C LYS A 112 70.79 -18.08 2.64
N LYS A 113 71.16 -18.06 3.93
CA LYS A 113 70.24 -17.98 5.07
C LYS A 113 69.51 -16.63 5.07
N HIS A 114 68.44 -16.53 4.29
CA HIS A 114 67.56 -15.36 4.29
C HIS A 114 66.48 -15.57 5.36
N VAL A 115 66.28 -14.55 6.19
CA VAL A 115 65.19 -14.55 7.18
C VAL A 115 63.97 -13.98 6.48
N PHE A 116 63.05 -14.87 6.11
CA PHE A 116 61.75 -14.47 5.61
C PHE A 116 60.79 -14.32 6.79
N LEU A 117 60.17 -13.14 6.87
CA LEU A 117 58.98 -12.94 7.70
C LEU A 117 57.79 -13.50 6.93
N ASP A 118 57.29 -14.66 7.35
CA ASP A 118 56.02 -15.20 6.86
C ASP A 118 54.87 -14.51 7.60
N ALA A 119 54.58 -13.27 7.20
CA ALA A 119 53.40 -12.56 7.65
C ALA A 119 52.25 -12.86 6.69
N LYS A 120 51.22 -13.58 7.15
CA LYS A 120 50.02 -13.81 6.34
C LYS A 120 49.20 -12.53 6.27
N LEU A 121 49.37 -11.80 5.19
CA LEU A 121 48.58 -10.60 4.86
C LEU A 121 47.24 -11.03 4.26
N ARG A 122 46.17 -10.89 5.04
CA ARG A 122 44.80 -11.08 4.54
C ARG A 122 44.25 -9.72 4.11
N VAL A 123 44.26 -9.46 2.82
CA VAL A 123 43.55 -8.32 2.23
C VAL A 123 42.07 -8.69 2.20
N VAL A 124 41.27 -8.09 3.09
CA VAL A 124 39.84 -8.37 3.24
C VAL A 124 39.08 -7.26 2.52
N PHE A 125 38.33 -7.65 1.49
CA PHE A 125 37.45 -6.70 0.82
C PHE A 125 36.37 -6.25 1.82
N SER A 126 36.12 -4.94 1.93
CA SER A 126 34.98 -4.39 2.69
C SER A 126 33.68 -4.81 1.99
N GLY A 127 33.23 -6.04 2.31
CA GLY A 127 32.15 -6.78 1.66
C GLY A 127 30.89 -5.97 1.34
N ALA A 128 30.58 -4.98 2.17
CA ALA A 128 29.39 -4.17 2.05
C ALA A 128 29.28 -3.38 0.74
N PHE A 129 30.37 -2.75 0.25
CA PHE A 129 30.29 -1.95 -0.99
C PHE A 129 30.10 -2.86 -2.20
N LEU A 130 30.91 -3.92 -2.34
CA LEU A 130 30.76 -4.88 -3.43
C LEU A 130 29.42 -5.58 -3.35
N LEU A 131 28.97 -5.97 -2.16
CA LEU A 131 27.65 -6.56 -1.97
C LEU A 131 26.57 -5.64 -2.52
N ARG A 132 26.55 -4.36 -2.12
CA ARG A 132 25.59 -3.37 -2.65
C ARG A 132 25.69 -3.21 -4.16
N HIS A 133 26.90 -3.20 -4.72
CA HIS A 133 27.14 -3.06 -6.15
C HIS A 133 26.69 -4.30 -6.96
N LEU A 134 26.98 -5.50 -6.48
CA LEU A 134 26.53 -6.76 -7.10
C LEU A 134 25.00 -6.88 -7.03
N VAL A 135 24.41 -6.49 -5.89
CA VAL A 135 22.96 -6.43 -5.71
C VAL A 135 22.34 -5.44 -6.71
N ALA A 136 22.92 -4.26 -6.89
CA ALA A 136 22.45 -3.26 -7.86
C ALA A 136 22.50 -3.75 -9.31
N ARG A 137 23.40 -4.69 -9.62
CA ARG A 137 23.50 -5.33 -10.94
C ARG A 137 22.66 -6.60 -11.10
N GLY A 138 22.09 -7.12 -10.00
CA GLY A 138 21.32 -8.37 -10.01
C GLY A 138 22.18 -9.64 -10.14
N GLU A 139 23.47 -9.59 -9.80
CA GLU A 139 24.41 -10.71 -9.92
C GLU A 139 24.24 -11.70 -8.74
N ILE A 140 23.15 -12.49 -8.72
CA ILE A 140 22.74 -13.35 -7.59
C ILE A 140 23.83 -14.33 -7.15
N ASP A 141 24.51 -15.01 -8.09
CA ASP A 141 25.52 -16.02 -7.77
C ASP A 141 26.75 -15.41 -7.07
N ASP A 142 27.18 -14.25 -7.54
CA ASP A 142 28.30 -13.51 -6.94
C ASP A 142 27.92 -12.94 -5.57
N VAL A 143 26.67 -12.50 -5.39
CA VAL A 143 26.14 -12.10 -4.08
C VAL A 143 26.14 -13.28 -3.10
N ARG A 144 25.66 -14.46 -3.53
CA ARG A 144 25.68 -15.70 -2.71
C ARG A 144 27.09 -16.02 -2.25
N PHE A 145 28.06 -15.95 -3.16
CA PHE A 145 29.46 -16.20 -2.87
C PHE A 145 30.04 -15.20 -1.85
N VAL A 146 29.71 -13.92 -1.98
CA VAL A 146 30.18 -12.86 -1.06
C VAL A 146 29.56 -13.01 0.34
N ILE A 147 28.28 -13.36 0.44
CA ILE A 147 27.58 -13.57 1.72
C ILE A 147 28.21 -14.74 2.51
N GLN A 148 28.49 -15.88 1.85
CA GLN A 148 29.10 -17.06 2.49
C GLN A 148 30.46 -16.76 3.14
N ARG A 149 31.17 -15.70 2.70
CA ARG A 149 32.47 -15.28 3.24
C ARG A 149 32.37 -14.28 4.40
N ARG A 150 31.22 -14.20 5.08
CA ARG A 150 30.94 -13.31 6.23
C ARG A 150 30.95 -11.82 5.88
N SER A 151 30.45 -11.45 4.69
CA SER A 151 30.14 -10.04 4.43
C SER A 151 29.05 -9.56 5.38
N HIS A 152 29.12 -8.30 5.85
CA HIS A 152 28.09 -7.69 6.69
C HIS A 152 27.00 -7.06 5.81
N PRO A 153 25.81 -7.70 5.65
CA PRO A 153 24.75 -7.19 4.77
C PRO A 153 24.16 -5.85 5.23
N ASN A 154 24.40 -5.49 6.48
CA ASN A 154 23.80 -4.36 7.18
C ASN A 154 24.61 -3.06 7.12
N LYS A 155 25.85 -3.07 6.63
CA LYS A 155 26.63 -1.83 6.57
C LYS A 155 25.99 -0.90 5.53
N PRO A 156 25.48 0.28 5.94
CA PRO A 156 24.81 1.21 5.05
C PRO A 156 25.82 1.95 4.17
N ASP A 157 25.31 2.54 3.11
CA ASP A 157 26.08 3.41 2.23
C ASP A 157 26.36 4.77 2.90
N ASP A 158 27.61 5.23 2.83
CA ASP A 158 28.01 6.44 3.55
C ASP A 158 27.36 7.70 2.98
N GLN A 159 26.96 7.70 1.70
CA GLN A 159 26.32 8.85 1.07
C GLN A 159 24.81 8.84 1.32
N THR A 160 24.16 7.72 1.05
CA THR A 160 22.69 7.60 1.02
C THR A 160 22.09 6.95 2.28
N GLY A 161 22.88 6.22 3.05
CA GLY A 161 22.41 5.38 4.15
C GLY A 161 21.76 4.06 3.71
N ARG A 162 21.72 3.75 2.41
CA ARG A 162 21.06 2.55 1.89
C ARG A 162 21.91 1.30 2.12
N THR A 163 21.29 0.22 2.60
CA THR A 163 21.91 -1.11 2.72
C THR A 163 21.73 -1.93 1.44
N ALA A 164 22.32 -3.12 1.37
CA ALA A 164 22.07 -4.06 0.27
C ALA A 164 20.58 -4.39 0.13
N LEU A 165 19.86 -4.53 1.25
CA LEU A 165 18.43 -4.84 1.26
C LEU A 165 17.58 -3.72 0.64
N HIS A 166 17.92 -2.44 0.86
CA HIS A 166 17.25 -1.32 0.19
C HIS A 166 17.37 -1.40 -1.33
N ILE A 167 18.58 -1.73 -1.82
CA ILE A 167 18.85 -1.79 -3.25
C ILE A 167 18.12 -2.98 -3.88
N ALA A 168 18.14 -4.15 -3.21
CA ALA A 168 17.41 -5.35 -3.66
C ALA A 168 15.90 -5.10 -3.69
N ALA A 169 15.36 -4.44 -2.65
CA ALA A 169 13.95 -4.09 -2.58
C ALA A 169 13.53 -3.15 -3.72
N ALA A 170 14.36 -2.15 -4.05
CA ALA A 170 14.08 -1.24 -5.15
C ALA A 170 14.24 -1.88 -6.55
N SER A 171 15.15 -2.87 -6.70
CA SER A 171 15.43 -3.50 -7.99
C SER A 171 14.39 -4.54 -8.42
N GLY A 172 13.49 -4.97 -7.53
CA GLY A 172 12.44 -5.94 -7.86
C GLY A 172 12.90 -7.40 -7.87
N ASN A 173 14.09 -7.70 -7.35
CA ASN A 173 14.63 -9.06 -7.33
C ASN A 173 14.28 -9.79 -6.02
N VAL A 174 13.23 -10.60 -6.04
CA VAL A 174 12.71 -11.36 -4.88
C VAL A 174 13.77 -12.32 -4.32
N ASP A 175 14.44 -13.10 -5.18
CA ASP A 175 15.47 -14.06 -4.76
C ASP A 175 16.63 -13.36 -4.04
N MET A 176 17.00 -12.16 -4.50
CA MET A 176 18.03 -11.34 -3.86
C MET A 176 17.59 -10.85 -2.48
N VAL A 177 16.33 -10.43 -2.35
CA VAL A 177 15.75 -10.01 -1.06
C VAL A 177 15.76 -11.17 -0.07
N GLU A 178 15.23 -12.34 -0.45
CA GLU A 178 15.22 -13.52 0.41
C GLU A 178 16.63 -13.95 0.82
N MET A 179 17.58 -13.99 -0.13
CA MET A 179 18.97 -14.33 0.15
C MET A 179 19.61 -13.38 1.17
N LEU A 180 19.34 -12.07 1.06
CA LEU A 180 19.87 -11.09 2.01
C LEU A 180 19.21 -11.24 3.39
N LEU A 181 17.91 -11.52 3.45
CA LEU A 181 17.18 -11.73 4.71
C LEU A 181 17.65 -13.00 5.41
N GLU A 182 17.86 -14.11 4.69
CA GLU A 182 18.48 -15.34 5.19
C GLU A 182 19.90 -15.12 5.71
N ALA A 183 20.64 -14.19 5.09
CA ALA A 183 21.97 -13.77 5.52
C ALA A 183 21.97 -12.86 6.76
N GLY A 184 20.81 -12.56 7.35
CA GLY A 184 20.66 -11.70 8.52
C GLY A 184 20.65 -10.20 8.19
N ALA A 185 20.18 -9.81 7.01
CA ALA A 185 19.86 -8.42 6.73
C ALA A 185 18.77 -7.91 7.69
N ILE A 186 18.99 -6.75 8.31
CA ILE A 186 18.02 -6.10 9.19
C ILE A 186 16.91 -5.52 8.30
N VAL A 187 15.68 -5.90 8.62
CA VAL A 187 14.49 -5.60 7.81
C VAL A 187 14.18 -4.10 7.81
N ASP A 188 14.18 -3.46 8.99
CA ASP A 188 13.78 -2.05 9.18
C ASP A 188 14.97 -1.10 9.31
N VAL A 189 16.02 -1.28 8.51
CA VAL A 189 17.10 -0.26 8.45
C VAL A 189 16.56 1.00 7.79
N VAL A 190 16.87 2.16 8.35
CA VAL A 190 16.45 3.46 7.83
C VAL A 190 17.63 4.12 7.10
N SER A 191 17.43 4.48 5.84
CA SER A 191 18.37 5.28 5.05
C SER A 191 18.33 6.77 5.46
N LYS A 192 19.23 7.60 4.92
CA LYS A 192 19.27 9.04 5.28
C LYS A 192 18.03 9.82 4.86
N SER A 193 17.28 9.35 3.85
CA SER A 193 16.00 9.92 3.42
C SER A 193 14.80 9.39 4.24
N GLY A 194 15.05 8.60 5.28
CA GLY A 194 14.02 7.97 6.10
C GLY A 194 13.40 6.72 5.46
N GLN A 195 13.86 6.31 4.27
CA GLN A 195 13.30 5.13 3.60
C GLN A 195 13.76 3.85 4.31
N THR A 196 12.86 2.88 4.49
CA THR A 196 13.17 1.49 4.81
C THR A 196 13.09 0.63 3.55
N PRO A 197 13.64 -0.60 3.54
CA PRO A 197 13.46 -1.52 2.42
C PRO A 197 11.99 -1.75 2.04
N LEU A 198 11.08 -1.81 3.02
CA LEU A 198 9.65 -1.92 2.76
C LEU A 198 9.13 -0.72 1.97
N LEU A 199 9.46 0.50 2.40
CA LEU A 199 9.01 1.72 1.73
C LEU A 199 9.57 1.82 0.29
N GLU A 200 10.79 1.34 0.05
CA GLU A 200 11.38 1.25 -1.30
C GLU A 200 10.63 0.27 -2.20
N ALA A 201 10.32 -0.93 -1.69
CA ALA A 201 9.55 -1.93 -2.43
C ALA A 201 8.13 -1.45 -2.75
N VAL A 202 7.47 -0.79 -1.79
CA VAL A 202 6.14 -0.22 -1.98
C VAL A 202 6.17 0.92 -2.99
N TYR A 203 7.14 1.84 -2.91
CA TYR A 203 7.27 2.91 -3.89
C TYR A 203 7.41 2.37 -5.33
N MET A 204 8.18 1.30 -5.49
CA MET A 204 8.39 0.66 -6.81
C MET A 204 7.26 -0.29 -7.24
N GLY A 205 6.30 -0.61 -6.37
CA GLY A 205 5.18 -1.50 -6.68
C GLY A 205 5.51 -2.99 -6.68
N HIS A 206 6.57 -3.41 -5.98
CA HIS A 206 7.03 -4.81 -5.99
C HIS A 206 6.28 -5.67 -4.97
N PHE A 207 5.05 -6.09 -5.31
CA PHE A 207 4.14 -6.82 -4.41
C PHE A 207 4.79 -8.01 -3.68
N GLU A 208 5.47 -8.91 -4.39
CA GLU A 208 6.10 -10.10 -3.80
C GLU A 208 7.19 -9.75 -2.77
N ILE A 209 7.94 -8.67 -3.02
CA ILE A 209 8.95 -8.18 -2.08
C ILE A 209 8.28 -7.58 -0.85
N VAL A 210 7.20 -6.82 -1.03
CA VAL A 210 6.42 -6.28 0.08
C VAL A 210 5.88 -7.42 0.95
N LEU A 211 5.31 -8.46 0.35
CA LEU A 211 4.82 -9.65 1.05
C LEU A 211 5.94 -10.34 1.84
N SER A 212 7.09 -10.57 1.22
CA SER A 212 8.28 -11.15 1.87
C SER A 212 8.74 -10.32 3.08
N LEU A 213 8.91 -9.00 2.91
CA LEU A 213 9.39 -8.11 3.97
C LEU A 213 8.40 -8.04 5.14
N LEU A 214 7.09 -7.94 4.87
CA LEU A 214 6.06 -7.98 5.91
C LEU A 214 6.03 -9.34 6.63
N GLY A 215 6.19 -10.45 5.89
CA GLY A 215 6.32 -11.79 6.47
C GLY A 215 7.54 -11.96 7.39
N ARG A 216 8.56 -11.11 7.21
CA ARG A 216 9.78 -11.05 8.03
C ARG A 216 9.71 -9.98 9.13
N GLY A 217 8.55 -9.38 9.34
CA GLY A 217 8.29 -8.43 10.43
C GLY A 217 8.66 -6.99 10.11
N ALA A 218 8.72 -6.59 8.84
CA ALA A 218 8.87 -5.18 8.47
C ALA A 218 7.71 -4.35 9.05
N SER A 219 8.02 -3.20 9.64
CA SER A 219 7.01 -2.30 10.18
C SER A 219 6.23 -1.58 9.09
N THR A 220 4.89 -1.70 9.11
CA THR A 220 3.98 -0.93 8.24
C THR A 220 3.99 0.57 8.57
N GLU A 221 4.38 0.92 9.80
CA GLU A 221 4.28 2.28 10.36
C GLU A 221 5.59 3.08 10.27
N ALA A 222 6.63 2.52 9.64
CA ALA A 222 7.86 3.26 9.39
C ALA A 222 7.57 4.48 8.51
N LYS A 223 8.06 5.66 8.93
CA LYS A 223 7.85 6.93 8.22
C LYS A 223 9.14 7.41 7.56
N ASN A 224 9.04 7.81 6.30
CA ASN A 224 10.16 8.47 5.62
C ASN A 224 10.33 9.94 6.05
N SER A 225 11.29 10.64 5.45
CA SER A 225 11.59 12.04 5.77
C SER A 225 10.46 13.04 5.49
N ILE A 226 9.38 12.67 4.81
CA ILE A 226 8.16 13.52 4.66
C ILE A 226 6.99 13.04 5.54
N GLY A 227 7.22 11.98 6.33
CA GLY A 227 6.20 11.40 7.21
C GLY A 227 5.34 10.32 6.56
N TRP A 228 5.62 9.92 5.32
CA TRP A 228 4.84 8.89 4.63
C TRP A 228 5.18 7.49 5.14
N THR A 229 4.13 6.74 5.47
CA THR A 229 4.17 5.30 5.72
C THR A 229 3.98 4.50 4.42
N ALA A 230 4.06 3.17 4.52
CA ALA A 230 3.85 2.28 3.37
C ALA A 230 2.48 2.52 2.71
N ILE A 231 1.41 2.69 3.49
CA ILE A 231 0.07 2.88 2.94
C ILE A 231 -0.11 4.22 2.22
N HIS A 232 0.61 5.28 2.63
CA HIS A 232 0.66 6.54 1.87
C HIS A 232 1.26 6.36 0.49
N LEU A 233 2.40 5.66 0.41
CA LEU A 233 3.09 5.40 -0.85
C LEU A 233 2.22 4.54 -1.78
N ALA A 234 1.71 3.42 -1.28
CA ALA A 234 0.85 2.53 -2.07
C ALA A 234 -0.39 3.26 -2.60
N ALA A 235 -1.05 4.05 -1.73
CA ALA A 235 -2.21 4.83 -2.09
C ALA A 235 -1.90 5.94 -3.11
N SER A 236 -0.74 6.61 -3.01
CA SER A 236 -0.32 7.68 -3.93
C SER A 236 0.07 7.15 -5.32
N TRP A 237 0.66 5.96 -5.40
CA TRP A 237 1.15 5.37 -6.66
C TRP A 237 0.18 4.37 -7.30
N ASN A 238 -1.04 4.25 -6.77
CA ASN A 238 -2.10 3.36 -7.24
C ASN A 238 -1.74 1.86 -7.20
N HIS A 239 -0.97 1.44 -6.19
CA HIS A 239 -0.65 0.02 -5.97
C HIS A 239 -1.77 -0.64 -5.15
N VAL A 240 -2.92 -0.87 -5.80
CA VAL A 240 -4.20 -1.33 -5.19
C VAL A 240 -4.04 -2.65 -4.42
N ASP A 241 -3.26 -3.58 -4.98
CA ASP A 241 -2.91 -4.86 -4.38
C ASP A 241 -2.06 -4.69 -3.11
N ILE A 242 -1.07 -3.80 -3.16
CA ILE A 242 -0.24 -3.46 -2.00
C ILE A 242 -1.06 -2.73 -0.92
N VAL A 243 -1.98 -1.83 -1.28
CA VAL A 243 -2.90 -1.21 -0.33
C VAL A 243 -3.72 -2.29 0.39
N SER A 244 -4.30 -3.23 -0.36
CA SER A 244 -5.08 -4.34 0.20
C SER A 244 -4.25 -5.19 1.16
N LEU A 245 -3.03 -5.53 0.78
CA LEU A 245 -2.10 -6.30 1.62
C LEU A 245 -1.73 -5.55 2.91
N LEU A 246 -1.43 -4.24 2.82
CA LEU A 246 -1.08 -3.43 3.99
C LEU A 246 -2.25 -3.33 4.98
N ILE A 247 -3.48 -3.19 4.48
CA ILE A 247 -4.70 -3.20 5.29
C ILE A 247 -4.84 -4.57 6.00
N GLU A 248 -4.65 -5.68 5.29
CA GLU A 248 -4.68 -7.03 5.86
C GLU A 248 -3.62 -7.21 6.96
N LYS A 249 -2.44 -6.62 6.79
CA LYS A 249 -1.37 -6.63 7.80
C LYS A 249 -1.54 -5.61 8.92
N GLY A 250 -2.68 -4.90 8.97
CA GLY A 250 -3.03 -4.01 10.07
C GLY A 250 -2.35 -2.65 10.03
N ALA A 251 -2.02 -2.14 8.84
CA ALA A 251 -1.50 -0.78 8.69
C ALA A 251 -2.50 0.26 9.22
N GLU A 252 -1.99 1.29 9.91
CA GLU A 252 -2.83 2.36 10.47
C GLU A 252 -3.37 3.27 9.35
N LEU A 253 -4.69 3.23 9.11
CA LEU A 253 -5.35 4.02 8.06
C LEU A 253 -5.26 5.53 8.31
N GLU A 254 -5.27 5.93 9.58
CA GLU A 254 -5.24 7.32 10.04
C GLU A 254 -3.83 7.81 10.35
N ALA A 255 -2.80 7.04 9.99
CA ALA A 255 -1.42 7.50 10.06
C ALA A 255 -1.31 8.83 9.30
N ALA A 256 -0.78 9.85 9.98
CA ALA A 256 -0.64 11.19 9.40
C ALA A 256 0.81 11.47 8.97
N ASP A 257 0.97 12.07 7.78
CA ASP A 257 2.24 12.63 7.32
C ASP A 257 2.59 13.96 8.01
N ARG A 258 3.68 14.61 7.60
CA ARG A 258 4.10 15.91 8.19
C ARG A 258 3.12 17.06 7.97
N GLU A 259 2.22 16.95 7.01
CA GLU A 259 1.15 17.92 6.76
C GLU A 259 -0.18 17.48 7.40
N GLY A 260 -0.20 16.40 8.17
CA GLY A 260 -1.42 15.85 8.76
C GLY A 260 -2.28 15.05 7.78
N ARG A 261 -1.78 14.76 6.58
CA ARG A 261 -2.53 14.01 5.55
C ARG A 261 -2.47 12.52 5.83
N THR A 262 -3.58 11.83 5.61
CA THR A 262 -3.69 10.36 5.65
C THR A 262 -3.54 9.76 4.25
N ALA A 263 -3.46 8.43 4.15
CA ALA A 263 -3.41 7.75 2.85
C ALA A 263 -4.63 8.02 1.95
N LEU A 264 -5.81 8.23 2.56
CA LEU A 264 -7.03 8.63 1.84
C LEU A 264 -6.84 10.00 1.14
N HIS A 265 -6.16 10.95 1.80
CA HIS A 265 -5.84 12.24 1.18
C HIS A 265 -4.91 12.08 -0.02
N SER A 266 -3.90 11.20 0.08
CA SER A 266 -2.97 10.92 -1.02
C SER A 266 -3.69 10.29 -2.21
N ALA A 267 -4.50 9.23 -1.99
CA ALA A 267 -5.26 8.58 -3.06
C ALA A 267 -6.20 9.57 -3.78
N VAL A 268 -6.90 10.44 -3.02
CA VAL A 268 -7.79 11.45 -3.60
C VAL A 268 -7.04 12.55 -4.34
N THR A 269 -5.90 13.00 -3.82
CA THR A 269 -5.07 14.01 -4.49
C THR A 269 -4.62 13.51 -5.87
N GLU A 270 -4.23 12.23 -5.95
CA GLU A 270 -3.75 11.62 -7.18
C GLU A 270 -4.88 11.15 -8.11
N GLY A 271 -6.09 10.91 -7.60
CA GLY A 271 -7.27 10.55 -8.42
C GLY A 271 -7.56 9.04 -8.47
N HIS A 272 -7.04 8.26 -7.52
CA HIS A 272 -7.06 6.79 -7.57
C HIS A 272 -8.33 6.24 -6.93
N VAL A 273 -9.40 6.14 -7.71
CA VAL A 273 -10.76 5.75 -7.26
C VAL A 273 -10.78 4.40 -6.55
N GLU A 274 -10.09 3.39 -7.08
CA GLU A 274 -10.05 2.05 -6.49
C GLU A 274 -9.36 2.04 -5.13
N CYS A 275 -8.24 2.74 -4.97
CA CYS A 275 -7.58 2.93 -3.67
C CYS A 275 -8.50 3.65 -2.67
N VAL A 276 -9.22 4.68 -3.12
CA VAL A 276 -10.18 5.40 -2.26
C VAL A 276 -11.29 4.48 -1.77
N LYS A 277 -11.87 3.65 -2.65
CA LYS A 277 -12.88 2.66 -2.27
C LYS A 277 -12.35 1.68 -1.23
N LEU A 278 -11.18 1.09 -1.47
CA LEU A 278 -10.58 0.13 -0.53
C LEU A 278 -10.31 0.74 0.85
N LEU A 279 -9.76 1.95 0.90
CA LEU A 279 -9.49 2.64 2.16
C LEU A 279 -10.79 2.93 2.94
N LEU A 280 -11.84 3.38 2.26
CA LEU A 280 -13.15 3.64 2.87
C LEU A 280 -13.85 2.35 3.33
N GLU A 281 -13.76 1.27 2.54
CA GLU A 281 -14.27 -0.06 2.91
C GLU A 281 -13.56 -0.62 4.15
N ALA A 282 -12.26 -0.35 4.29
CA ALA A 282 -11.46 -0.71 5.46
C ALA A 282 -11.73 0.18 6.69
N GLY A 283 -12.54 1.23 6.55
CA GLY A 283 -12.96 2.11 7.65
C GLY A 283 -12.12 3.36 7.85
N ALA A 284 -11.37 3.81 6.84
CA ALA A 284 -10.71 5.13 6.88
C ALA A 284 -11.74 6.24 7.09
N ASP A 285 -11.42 7.24 7.91
CA ASP A 285 -12.32 8.35 8.20
C ASP A 285 -12.41 9.30 6.99
N PRO A 286 -13.58 9.40 6.33
CA PRO A 286 -13.75 10.32 5.20
C PRO A 286 -13.61 11.80 5.59
N ASP A 287 -13.73 12.12 6.89
CA ASP A 287 -13.66 13.46 7.45
C ASP A 287 -12.32 13.77 8.13
N ALA A 288 -11.32 12.89 8.02
CA ALA A 288 -9.96 13.13 8.50
C ALA A 288 -9.43 14.47 7.95
N ARG A 289 -8.65 15.19 8.76
CA ARG A 289 -8.23 16.57 8.47
C ARG A 289 -6.71 16.71 8.47
N SER A 290 -6.16 17.29 7.40
CA SER A 290 -4.77 17.78 7.43
C SER A 290 -4.60 18.99 8.35
N LEU A 291 -3.35 19.42 8.57
CA LEU A 291 -3.02 20.54 9.47
C LEU A 291 -3.67 21.87 9.07
N ASP A 292 -3.90 22.09 7.78
CA ASP A 292 -4.64 23.22 7.23
C ASP A 292 -6.16 23.02 7.27
N GLY A 293 -6.64 21.93 7.86
CA GLY A 293 -8.04 21.59 8.01
C GLY A 293 -8.72 21.07 6.74
N ARG A 294 -7.98 20.76 5.67
CA ARG A 294 -8.54 20.17 4.44
C ARG A 294 -8.90 18.69 4.66
N THR A 295 -10.05 18.29 4.15
CA THR A 295 -10.49 16.87 4.09
C THR A 295 -10.24 16.28 2.71
N ALA A 296 -10.43 14.96 2.57
CA ALA A 296 -10.45 14.28 1.28
C ALA A 296 -11.47 14.92 0.32
N LEU A 297 -12.70 15.20 0.79
CA LEU A 297 -13.74 15.84 -0.03
C LEU A 297 -13.35 17.25 -0.49
N TYR A 298 -12.68 18.03 0.36
CA TYR A 298 -12.15 19.33 -0.04
C TYR A 298 -11.15 19.20 -1.20
N ARG A 299 -10.27 18.19 -1.18
CA ARG A 299 -9.26 17.95 -2.21
C ARG A 299 -9.89 17.52 -3.53
N ALA A 300 -10.84 16.58 -3.50
CA ALA A 300 -11.62 16.20 -4.68
C ALA A 300 -12.32 17.42 -5.28
N ALA A 301 -12.94 18.24 -4.42
CA ALA A 301 -13.64 19.44 -4.84
C ALA A 301 -12.70 20.51 -5.43
N ALA A 302 -11.50 20.69 -4.87
CA ALA A 302 -10.50 21.63 -5.39
C ALA A 302 -9.94 21.19 -6.75
N LYS A 303 -9.78 19.88 -6.97
CA LYS A 303 -9.32 19.29 -8.23
C LYS A 303 -10.40 19.27 -9.32
N GLY A 304 -11.68 19.34 -8.92
CA GLY A 304 -12.81 19.24 -9.84
C GLY A 304 -13.20 17.80 -10.15
N ASP A 305 -12.81 16.86 -9.29
CA ASP A 305 -13.05 15.43 -9.49
C ASP A 305 -14.46 15.06 -8.99
N GLU A 306 -15.43 15.05 -9.91
CA GLU A 306 -16.82 14.69 -9.62
C GLU A 306 -16.94 13.27 -9.09
N VAL A 307 -16.23 12.31 -9.69
CA VAL A 307 -16.32 10.89 -9.34
C VAL A 307 -15.86 10.66 -7.90
N LEU A 308 -14.72 11.23 -7.52
CA LEU A 308 -14.23 11.13 -6.15
C LEU A 308 -15.08 11.93 -5.17
N ALA A 309 -15.59 13.10 -5.56
CA ALA A 309 -16.48 13.87 -4.70
C ALA A 309 -17.79 13.11 -4.42
N GLU A 310 -18.41 12.51 -5.44
CA GLU A 310 -19.61 11.67 -5.30
C GLU A 310 -19.32 10.45 -4.44
N LEU A 311 -18.24 9.72 -4.71
CA LEU A 311 -17.83 8.57 -3.91
C LEU A 311 -17.65 8.94 -2.42
N LEU A 312 -16.92 10.01 -2.11
CA LEU A 312 -16.73 10.44 -0.73
C LEU A 312 -18.05 10.83 -0.04
N LEU A 313 -18.96 11.49 -0.76
CA LEU A 313 -20.30 11.82 -0.26
C LEU A 313 -21.16 10.57 -0.02
N GLU A 314 -21.07 9.55 -0.88
CA GLU A 314 -21.73 8.25 -0.70
C GLU A 314 -21.23 7.51 0.56
N TRP A 315 -19.97 7.69 0.90
CA TRP A 315 -19.35 7.15 2.12
C TRP A 315 -19.50 8.06 3.35
N GLY A 316 -20.27 9.15 3.23
CA GLY A 316 -20.70 9.97 4.35
C GLY A 316 -19.78 11.13 4.70
N ALA A 317 -18.88 11.55 3.78
CA ALA A 317 -18.05 12.73 3.97
C ALA A 317 -18.90 14.00 4.20
N CYS A 318 -18.54 14.78 5.21
CA CYS A 318 -19.19 16.02 5.57
C CYS A 318 -18.76 17.16 4.63
N LYS A 319 -19.72 17.68 3.86
CA LYS A 319 -19.52 18.77 2.90
C LYS A 319 -19.39 20.17 3.51
N ASP A 320 -19.68 20.30 4.81
CA ASP A 320 -19.73 21.59 5.52
C ASP A 320 -18.44 21.89 6.30
N LEU A 321 -17.49 20.94 6.34
CA LEU A 321 -16.21 21.11 7.03
C LEU A 321 -15.37 22.20 6.33
N LYS A 322 -14.83 23.11 7.15
CA LYS A 322 -14.05 24.26 6.67
C LYS A 322 -12.58 24.11 7.02
N THR A 323 -11.71 24.54 6.11
CA THR A 323 -10.27 24.67 6.34
C THR A 323 -9.95 25.73 7.39
N ALA A 324 -8.68 25.84 7.77
CA ALA A 324 -8.18 26.92 8.63
C ALA A 324 -8.49 28.32 8.05
N ASP A 325 -8.50 28.43 6.71
CA ASP A 325 -8.87 29.66 5.98
C ASP A 325 -10.40 29.88 5.88
N GLY A 326 -11.21 29.02 6.50
CA GLY A 326 -12.67 29.12 6.50
C GLY A 326 -13.37 28.65 5.23
N LYS A 327 -12.66 28.02 4.28
CA LYS A 327 -13.22 27.54 3.00
C LYS A 327 -13.79 26.13 3.14
N SER A 328 -15.02 25.91 2.70
CA SER A 328 -15.63 24.58 2.56
C SER A 328 -15.31 23.95 1.20
N PRO A 329 -15.54 22.63 1.01
CA PRO A 329 -15.53 21.99 -0.31
C PRO A 329 -16.38 22.72 -1.36
N TYR A 330 -17.51 23.29 -0.96
CA TYR A 330 -18.37 24.06 -1.85
C TYR A 330 -17.75 25.40 -2.26
N ASP A 331 -17.10 26.09 -1.31
CA ASP A 331 -16.45 27.38 -1.57
C ASP A 331 -15.28 27.22 -2.54
N ILE A 332 -14.43 26.20 -2.35
CA ILE A 332 -13.30 25.96 -3.23
C ILE A 332 -13.75 25.48 -4.63
N ALA A 333 -14.79 24.65 -4.72
CA ALA A 333 -15.37 24.27 -6.00
C ALA A 333 -16.00 25.46 -6.74
N THR A 334 -16.58 26.43 -6.01
CA THR A 334 -17.13 27.67 -6.58
C THR A 334 -16.02 28.57 -7.09
N GLU A 335 -14.97 28.79 -6.28
CA GLU A 335 -13.81 29.61 -6.64
C GLU A 335 -13.08 29.05 -7.88
N LYS A 336 -13.00 27.72 -8.01
CA LYS A 336 -12.37 27.03 -9.14
C LYS A 336 -13.32 26.78 -10.32
N ASN A 337 -14.60 27.15 -10.20
CA ASN A 337 -15.64 26.98 -11.21
C ASN A 337 -15.89 25.51 -11.65
N HIS A 338 -15.88 24.57 -10.69
CA HIS A 338 -16.11 23.15 -10.94
C HIS A 338 -17.60 22.80 -10.89
N ALA A 339 -18.32 23.09 -11.97
CA ALA A 339 -19.78 22.98 -12.04
C ALA A 339 -20.33 21.58 -11.69
N THR A 340 -19.66 20.52 -12.13
CA THR A 340 -20.05 19.12 -11.87
C THR A 340 -19.94 18.78 -10.38
N VAL A 341 -18.79 19.07 -9.75
CA VAL A 341 -18.62 18.93 -8.30
C VAL A 341 -19.64 19.78 -7.53
N LEU A 342 -19.89 21.03 -7.94
CA LEU A 342 -20.90 21.87 -7.30
C LEU A 342 -22.28 21.24 -7.35
N SER A 343 -22.63 20.62 -8.48
CA SER A 343 -23.88 19.90 -8.63
C SER A 343 -23.94 18.67 -7.71
N ALA A 344 -22.85 17.91 -7.55
CA ALA A 344 -22.77 16.78 -6.62
C ALA A 344 -22.90 17.23 -5.15
N LEU A 345 -22.19 18.29 -4.75
CA LEU A 345 -22.24 18.88 -3.41
C LEU A 345 -23.64 19.43 -3.07
N ARG A 346 -24.35 20.01 -4.05
CA ARG A 346 -25.75 20.44 -3.91
C ARG A 346 -26.70 19.24 -3.78
N ARG A 347 -26.48 18.19 -4.57
CA ARG A 347 -27.34 16.99 -4.62
C ARG A 347 -27.37 16.20 -3.32
N GLY A 348 -26.30 16.15 -2.52
CA GLY A 348 -26.32 15.81 -1.08
C GLY A 348 -27.18 14.61 -0.64
N ASN A 349 -26.78 13.39 -1.01
CA ASN A 349 -27.49 12.14 -0.68
C ASN A 349 -27.01 11.45 0.61
N GLY A 350 -26.18 12.04 1.47
CA GLY A 350 -25.62 11.34 2.65
C GLY A 350 -26.69 10.73 3.57
N LEU A 351 -27.75 11.48 3.88
CA LEU A 351 -28.91 10.97 4.63
C LEU A 351 -29.63 9.85 3.86
N MET A 352 -29.77 9.98 2.54
CA MET A 352 -30.39 8.96 1.68
C MET A 352 -29.56 7.68 1.59
N THR A 353 -28.23 7.77 1.55
CA THR A 353 -27.32 6.63 1.47
C THR A 353 -27.27 5.90 2.81
N ALA A 354 -27.19 6.63 3.93
CA ALA A 354 -27.33 6.05 5.26
C ALA A 354 -28.69 5.34 5.40
N ALA A 355 -29.76 5.97 4.90
CA ALA A 355 -31.09 5.39 4.90
C ALA A 355 -31.22 4.15 4.02
N ARG A 356 -30.58 4.13 2.83
CA ARG A 356 -30.54 2.98 1.92
C ARG A 356 -29.77 1.79 2.48
N LYS A 357 -28.67 2.04 3.20
CA LYS A 357 -27.85 1.02 3.87
C LYS A 357 -28.44 0.53 5.19
N GLY A 358 -29.47 1.20 5.72
CA GLY A 358 -30.08 0.86 7.01
C GLY A 358 -29.23 1.25 8.22
N ASN A 359 -28.25 2.13 8.05
CA ASN A 359 -27.33 2.53 9.12
C ASN A 359 -27.98 3.59 10.02
N LEU A 360 -28.70 3.13 11.05
CA LEU A 360 -29.42 3.99 11.99
C LEU A 360 -28.51 5.01 12.71
N GLN A 361 -27.29 4.62 13.07
CA GLN A 361 -26.36 5.51 13.76
C GLN A 361 -25.95 6.69 12.87
N MET A 362 -25.67 6.44 11.59
CA MET A 362 -25.35 7.48 10.63
C MET A 362 -26.56 8.36 10.29
N VAL A 363 -27.76 7.78 10.23
CA VAL A 363 -29.01 8.54 10.06
C VAL A 363 -29.19 9.52 11.23
N ARG A 364 -29.06 9.05 12.48
CA ARG A 364 -29.13 9.91 13.67
C ARG A 364 -28.05 10.99 13.68
N LYS A 365 -26.82 10.64 13.30
CA LYS A 365 -25.70 11.58 13.19
C LYS A 365 -26.03 12.70 12.18
N HIS A 366 -26.48 12.34 10.98
CA HIS A 366 -26.85 13.32 9.95
C HIS A 366 -28.03 14.20 10.36
N LEU A 367 -29.06 13.63 10.98
CA LEU A 367 -30.21 14.38 11.48
C LEU A 367 -29.82 15.31 12.64
N GLY A 368 -28.96 14.85 13.56
CA GLY A 368 -28.40 15.67 14.65
C GLY A 368 -27.50 16.81 14.17
N GLN A 369 -26.91 16.68 12.98
CA GLN A 369 -26.13 17.73 12.31
C GLN A 369 -26.99 18.70 11.48
N GLY A 370 -28.32 18.54 11.47
CA GLY A 370 -29.23 19.43 10.75
C GLY A 370 -29.45 19.07 9.28
N ALA A 371 -29.19 17.82 8.87
CA ALA A 371 -29.50 17.37 7.51
C ALA A 371 -30.99 17.57 7.18
N LYS A 372 -31.27 18.11 5.99
CA LYS A 372 -32.66 18.29 5.53
C LYS A 372 -33.31 16.95 5.24
N VAL A 373 -34.31 16.60 6.05
CA VAL A 373 -35.06 15.34 5.93
C VAL A 373 -35.87 15.26 4.62
N SER A 374 -36.27 16.43 4.10
CA SER A 374 -36.98 16.57 2.82
C SER A 374 -36.05 16.60 1.60
N GLY A 375 -34.74 16.41 1.78
CA GLY A 375 -33.79 16.35 0.67
C GLY A 375 -34.08 15.14 -0.21
N GLY A 376 -34.06 15.34 -1.52
CA GLY A 376 -34.27 14.27 -2.48
C GLY A 376 -33.36 14.37 -3.71
N ASP A 377 -33.26 13.25 -4.41
CA ASP A 377 -32.44 13.12 -5.62
C ASP A 377 -33.14 13.65 -6.89
N GLN A 378 -32.51 13.43 -8.04
CA GLN A 378 -33.03 13.87 -9.35
C GLN A 378 -34.36 13.20 -9.76
N TYR A 379 -34.75 12.10 -9.11
CA TYR A 379 -36.01 11.40 -9.32
C TYR A 379 -37.06 11.76 -8.25
N GLY A 380 -36.76 12.73 -7.39
CA GLY A 380 -37.63 13.12 -6.28
C GLY A 380 -37.64 12.11 -5.13
N TRP A 381 -36.73 11.12 -5.13
CA TRP A 381 -36.64 10.17 -4.04
C TRP A 381 -36.07 10.85 -2.81
N THR A 382 -36.68 10.62 -1.65
CA THR A 382 -36.19 11.11 -0.36
C THR A 382 -35.52 9.98 0.43
N ALA A 383 -34.87 10.31 1.55
CA ALA A 383 -34.33 9.30 2.46
C ALA A 383 -35.40 8.30 2.93
N LEU A 384 -36.65 8.77 3.05
CA LEU A 384 -37.79 7.93 3.41
C LEU A 384 -38.16 6.94 2.31
N HIS A 385 -38.09 7.33 1.02
CA HIS A 385 -38.28 6.40 -0.11
C HIS A 385 -37.22 5.29 -0.10
N CYS A 386 -35.94 5.65 0.08
CA CYS A 386 -34.84 4.70 0.15
C CYS A 386 -35.01 3.69 1.30
N ALA A 387 -35.34 4.16 2.51
CA ALA A 387 -35.53 3.31 3.67
C ALA A 387 -36.76 2.40 3.51
N ALA A 388 -37.85 2.94 2.94
CA ALA A 388 -39.09 2.21 2.73
C ALA A 388 -38.94 1.09 1.70
N PHE A 389 -38.30 1.38 0.56
CA PHE A 389 -38.03 0.40 -0.49
C PHE A 389 -37.06 -0.71 -0.06
N LYS A 390 -36.16 -0.44 0.90
CA LYS A 390 -35.19 -1.42 1.42
C LYS A 390 -35.64 -2.16 2.67
N GLY A 391 -36.77 -1.80 3.26
CA GLY A 391 -37.34 -2.50 4.41
C GLY A 391 -36.76 -2.08 5.76
N HIS A 392 -36.06 -0.95 5.84
CA HIS A 392 -35.34 -0.52 7.07
C HIS A 392 -36.29 0.17 8.06
N GLY A 393 -37.15 -0.59 8.73
CA GLY A 393 -38.20 -0.06 9.61
C GLY A 393 -37.70 0.88 10.71
N GLN A 394 -36.56 0.59 11.35
CA GLN A 394 -35.99 1.48 12.38
C GLN A 394 -35.57 2.83 11.82
N VAL A 395 -35.02 2.85 10.60
CA VAL A 395 -34.64 4.10 9.92
C VAL A 395 -35.88 4.88 9.49
N VAL A 396 -36.91 4.20 8.99
CA VAL A 396 -38.21 4.83 8.65
C VAL A 396 -38.81 5.51 9.88
N ASP A 397 -38.80 4.83 11.03
CA ASP A 397 -39.33 5.35 12.28
C ASP A 397 -38.62 6.65 12.71
N GLU A 398 -37.29 6.63 12.63
CA GLU A 398 -36.43 7.76 12.98
C GLU A 398 -36.61 8.94 12.01
N LEU A 399 -36.62 8.70 10.70
CA LEU A 399 -36.82 9.76 9.70
C LEU A 399 -38.18 10.47 9.89
N LEU A 400 -39.23 9.71 10.18
CA LEU A 400 -40.56 10.26 10.46
C LEU A 400 -40.60 11.03 11.79
N ALA A 401 -39.88 10.57 12.82
CA ALA A 401 -39.75 11.30 14.09
C ALA A 401 -39.07 12.67 13.92
N TYR A 402 -38.16 12.79 12.95
CA TYR A 402 -37.51 14.04 12.57
C TYR A 402 -38.28 14.85 11.50
N GLY A 403 -39.55 14.52 11.25
CA GLY A 403 -40.44 15.32 10.41
C GLY A 403 -40.33 15.04 8.90
N ALA A 404 -39.89 13.85 8.48
CA ALA A 404 -40.05 13.42 7.09
C ALA A 404 -41.54 13.44 6.71
N ASN A 405 -41.88 14.01 5.55
CA ASN A 405 -43.23 13.92 5.03
C ASN A 405 -43.52 12.47 4.61
N VAL A 406 -44.50 11.85 5.26
CA VAL A 406 -44.90 10.45 5.05
C VAL A 406 -45.43 10.21 3.62
N ASP A 407 -46.02 11.23 3.01
CA ASP A 407 -46.61 11.18 1.66
C ASP A 407 -45.82 12.01 0.63
N SER A 408 -44.51 12.19 0.86
CA SER A 408 -43.62 12.73 -0.17
C SER A 408 -43.80 11.96 -1.48
N ARG A 409 -43.83 12.67 -2.61
CA ARG A 409 -44.01 12.07 -3.94
C ARG A 409 -42.74 12.17 -4.77
N ASP A 410 -42.37 11.09 -5.42
CA ASP A 410 -41.33 11.08 -6.46
C ASP A 410 -41.85 11.65 -7.80
N VAL A 411 -41.00 11.66 -8.84
CA VAL A 411 -41.37 12.15 -10.18
C VAL A 411 -42.51 11.37 -10.85
N GLU A 412 -42.73 10.11 -10.46
CA GLU A 412 -43.83 9.27 -10.93
C GLU A 412 -45.06 9.35 -10.02
N GLY A 413 -45.02 10.16 -8.96
CA GLY A 413 -46.08 10.31 -7.97
C GLY A 413 -46.16 9.19 -6.95
N HIS A 414 -45.17 8.28 -6.89
CA HIS A 414 -45.10 7.26 -5.87
C HIS A 414 -44.75 7.86 -4.52
N THR A 415 -45.43 7.37 -3.48
CA THR A 415 -45.13 7.67 -2.08
C THR A 415 -44.24 6.58 -1.48
N PRO A 416 -43.60 6.80 -0.32
CA PRO A 416 -42.87 5.75 0.40
C PRO A 416 -43.72 4.49 0.65
N LEU A 417 -45.05 4.64 0.79
CA LEU A 417 -45.98 3.51 0.92
C LEU A 417 -46.07 2.69 -0.37
N HIS A 418 -46.07 3.32 -1.55
CA HIS A 418 -46.01 2.61 -2.83
C HIS A 418 -44.74 1.76 -2.92
N CYS A 419 -43.59 2.36 -2.60
CA CYS A 419 -42.29 1.67 -2.65
C CYS A 419 -42.21 0.50 -1.66
N ALA A 420 -42.74 0.66 -0.44
CA ALA A 420 -42.76 -0.40 0.57
C ALA A 420 -43.67 -1.59 0.17
N VAL A 421 -44.80 -1.29 -0.46
CA VAL A 421 -45.73 -2.32 -0.97
C VAL A 421 -45.14 -3.04 -2.18
N GLU A 422 -44.52 -2.30 -3.10
CA GLU A 422 -43.84 -2.85 -4.27
C GLU A 422 -42.71 -3.81 -3.87
N ALA A 423 -41.90 -3.43 -2.87
CA ALA A 423 -40.82 -4.25 -2.34
C ALA A 423 -41.27 -5.39 -1.40
N GLY A 424 -42.55 -5.42 -1.00
CA GLY A 424 -43.10 -6.49 -0.17
C GLY A 424 -42.84 -6.36 1.34
N HIS A 425 -42.38 -5.21 1.83
CA HIS A 425 -41.93 -5.02 3.21
C HIS A 425 -43.08 -4.73 4.18
N LYS A 426 -43.74 -5.80 4.64
CA LYS A 426 -44.92 -5.74 5.52
C LYS A 426 -44.72 -4.88 6.77
N GLU A 427 -43.60 -5.02 7.45
CA GLU A 427 -43.31 -4.29 8.70
C GLU A 427 -43.23 -2.78 8.47
N VAL A 428 -42.64 -2.37 7.34
CA VAL A 428 -42.56 -0.97 6.91
C VAL A 428 -43.91 -0.45 6.46
N VAL A 429 -44.69 -1.24 5.70
CA VAL A 429 -46.06 -0.87 5.30
C VAL A 429 -46.92 -0.58 6.52
N GLN A 430 -46.90 -1.45 7.53
CA GLN A 430 -47.63 -1.24 8.77
C GLN A 430 -47.15 0.00 9.53
N LEU A 431 -45.84 0.25 9.52
CA LEU A 431 -45.26 1.41 10.19
C LEU A 431 -45.70 2.72 9.52
N LEU A 432 -45.65 2.80 8.19
CA LEU A 432 -46.07 3.97 7.42
C LEU A 432 -47.56 4.27 7.62
N ILE A 433 -48.43 3.25 7.58
CA ILE A 433 -49.87 3.40 7.86
C ILE A 433 -50.10 3.91 9.29
N ARG A 434 -49.40 3.35 10.29
CA ARG A 434 -49.46 3.81 11.69
C ARG A 434 -49.01 5.26 11.87
N ARG A 435 -48.14 5.74 10.98
CA ARG A 435 -47.61 7.12 10.97
C ARG A 435 -48.42 8.05 10.05
N GLY A 436 -49.58 7.61 9.57
CA GLY A 436 -50.55 8.45 8.85
C GLY A 436 -50.35 8.52 7.34
N ALA A 437 -49.68 7.53 6.72
CA ALA A 437 -49.56 7.46 5.27
C ALA A 437 -50.94 7.33 4.59
N ASP A 438 -51.14 8.07 3.50
CA ASP A 438 -52.34 7.98 2.67
C ASP A 438 -52.36 6.65 1.89
N VAL A 439 -53.23 5.73 2.31
CA VAL A 439 -53.40 4.40 1.69
C VAL A 439 -54.02 4.45 0.31
N ASP A 440 -54.68 5.57 -0.04
CA ASP A 440 -55.38 5.79 -1.30
C ASP A 440 -54.62 6.76 -2.23
N ALA A 441 -53.39 7.13 -1.86
CA ALA A 441 -52.53 7.99 -2.66
C ALA A 441 -52.38 7.43 -4.09
N LYS A 442 -52.52 8.28 -5.10
CA LYS A 442 -52.43 7.89 -6.51
C LYS A 442 -51.11 8.37 -7.12
N SER A 443 -50.42 7.46 -7.79
CA SER A 443 -49.31 7.82 -8.69
C SER A 443 -49.79 8.58 -9.92
N VAL A 444 -48.86 9.08 -10.74
CA VAL A 444 -49.17 9.75 -12.02
C VAL A 444 -49.95 8.83 -12.97
N ARG A 445 -49.76 7.51 -12.87
CA ARG A 445 -50.51 6.50 -13.63
C ARG A 445 -51.86 6.12 -12.99
N GLY A 446 -52.24 6.77 -11.90
CA GLY A 446 -53.46 6.47 -11.14
C GLY A 446 -53.40 5.19 -10.30
N ALA A 447 -52.22 4.58 -10.15
CA ALA A 447 -52.07 3.38 -9.32
C ALA A 447 -52.05 3.77 -7.84
N THR A 448 -52.82 3.06 -7.02
CA THR A 448 -52.75 3.14 -5.56
C THR A 448 -51.82 2.05 -5.01
N PRO A 449 -51.37 2.14 -3.75
CA PRO A 449 -50.67 1.04 -3.08
C PRO A 449 -51.48 -0.27 -3.13
N LEU A 450 -52.81 -0.18 -3.03
CA LEU A 450 -53.70 -1.34 -3.17
C LEU A 450 -53.61 -1.98 -4.57
N ASN A 451 -53.61 -1.18 -5.64
CA ASN A 451 -53.47 -1.68 -7.01
C ASN A 451 -52.14 -2.43 -7.20
N ILE A 452 -51.05 -1.90 -6.64
CA ILE A 452 -49.73 -2.56 -6.68
C ILE A 452 -49.77 -3.91 -5.92
N ALA A 453 -50.38 -3.95 -4.73
CA ALA A 453 -50.53 -5.18 -3.95
C ALA A 453 -51.36 -6.26 -4.68
N VAL A 454 -52.40 -5.85 -5.42
CA VAL A 454 -53.21 -6.75 -6.26
C VAL A 454 -52.38 -7.32 -7.41
N LEU A 455 -51.63 -6.47 -8.12
CA LEU A 455 -50.76 -6.88 -9.24
C LEU A 455 -49.70 -7.89 -8.80
N LEU A 456 -49.12 -7.69 -7.61
CA LEU A 456 -48.11 -8.57 -7.02
C LEU A 456 -48.68 -9.84 -6.36
N LYS A 457 -50.02 -10.00 -6.32
CA LYS A 457 -50.74 -11.13 -5.71
C LYS A 457 -50.34 -11.36 -4.23
N ASN A 458 -49.99 -10.31 -3.50
CA ASN A 458 -49.55 -10.42 -2.10
C ASN A 458 -50.74 -10.35 -1.14
N ALA A 459 -51.32 -11.52 -0.82
CA ALA A 459 -52.49 -11.64 0.04
C ALA A 459 -52.30 -11.07 1.46
N ALA A 460 -51.06 -11.05 1.97
CA ALA A 460 -50.77 -10.48 3.28
C ALA A 460 -50.88 -8.95 3.26
N LEU A 461 -50.30 -8.29 2.25
CA LEU A 461 -50.36 -6.83 2.10
C LEU A 461 -51.76 -6.33 1.76
N LEU A 462 -52.52 -7.07 0.95
CA LEU A 462 -53.91 -6.76 0.63
C LEU A 462 -54.77 -6.64 1.89
N ARG A 463 -54.62 -7.55 2.85
CA ARG A 463 -55.36 -7.50 4.11
C ARG A 463 -55.01 -6.27 4.95
N PHE A 464 -53.76 -5.81 4.94
CA PHE A 464 -53.37 -4.62 5.70
C PHE A 464 -53.87 -3.33 5.07
N LEU A 465 -53.84 -3.23 3.74
CA LEU A 465 -54.33 -2.06 3.02
C LEU A 465 -55.86 -1.96 3.06
N LEU A 466 -56.57 -3.09 2.99
CA LEU A 466 -58.04 -3.14 3.09
C LEU A 466 -58.58 -2.91 4.51
N ASN A 467 -57.82 -3.28 5.54
CA ASN A 467 -58.21 -3.01 6.93
C ASN A 467 -57.88 -1.58 7.38
N GLY A 468 -57.03 -0.86 6.63
CA GLY A 468 -56.67 0.53 6.90
C GLY A 468 -57.50 1.55 6.10
N SER A 469 -58.28 1.09 5.12
CA SER A 469 -59.23 1.91 4.36
C SER A 469 -60.60 1.76 5.00
N ASP A 470 -61.20 2.85 5.46
CA ASP A 470 -62.58 2.86 5.93
C ASP A 470 -63.51 2.45 4.78
N GLY A 471 -63.85 1.15 4.71
CA GLY A 471 -65.12 0.58 4.23
C GLY A 471 -65.81 1.13 2.97
N SER A 472 -65.17 1.88 2.08
CA SER A 472 -65.88 2.64 1.03
C SER A 472 -65.38 2.39 -0.39
N PHE A 473 -64.93 1.17 -0.72
CA PHE A 473 -64.66 0.81 -2.12
C PHE A 473 -65.06 -0.62 -2.47
N VAL A 474 -66.25 -1.04 -2.01
CA VAL A 474 -67.00 -2.15 -2.63
C VAL A 474 -68.08 -1.54 -3.51
N GLN A 475 -67.68 -0.91 -4.62
CA GLN A 475 -68.52 -0.65 -5.80
C GLN A 475 -67.67 0.15 -6.78
N THR A 476 -67.17 -0.50 -7.83
CA THR A 476 -67.19 -0.07 -9.24
C THR A 476 -66.15 -0.91 -10.01
N VAL A 477 -66.42 -2.21 -10.11
CA VAL A 477 -65.95 -3.00 -11.26
C VAL A 477 -67.11 -3.89 -11.69
N GLY A 478 -68.19 -3.24 -12.11
CA GLY A 478 -69.36 -3.84 -12.71
C GLY A 478 -69.56 -3.22 -14.09
N ALA A 479 -69.17 -3.97 -15.12
CA ALA A 479 -69.63 -3.89 -16.50
C ALA A 479 -69.55 -2.52 -17.22
N GLN A 480 -68.42 -2.29 -17.90
CA GLN A 480 -68.47 -1.98 -19.33
C GLN A 480 -67.54 -2.94 -20.06
N GLU A 481 -68.04 -4.15 -20.29
CA GLU A 481 -67.65 -4.94 -21.46
C GLU A 481 -68.32 -4.30 -22.68
N GLY A 482 -67.52 -4.00 -23.71
CA GLY A 482 -68.02 -3.57 -25.00
C GLY A 482 -66.87 -3.10 -25.88
N LEU A 483 -66.57 -3.92 -26.90
CA LEU A 483 -65.59 -3.76 -27.99
C LEU A 483 -64.18 -4.30 -27.73
N LEU A 484 -64.07 -5.63 -27.83
CA LEU A 484 -63.05 -6.22 -28.69
C LEU A 484 -63.67 -6.44 -30.08
N PRO A 485 -62.91 -6.15 -31.15
CA PRO A 485 -62.73 -7.07 -32.28
C PRO A 485 -61.21 -7.32 -32.43
N ASP A 486 -60.68 -8.38 -33.00
CA ASP A 486 -61.23 -9.52 -33.71
C ASP A 486 -60.10 -10.56 -33.88
N ASP A 487 -60.52 -11.78 -34.19
CA ASP A 487 -59.87 -12.84 -34.96
C ASP A 487 -58.45 -12.61 -35.55
N SER A 488 -57.54 -13.54 -35.20
CA SER A 488 -57.16 -14.55 -36.20
C SER A 488 -57.67 -15.92 -35.71
N PRO A 489 -58.21 -16.75 -36.62
CA PRO A 489 -59.39 -17.53 -36.29
C PRO A 489 -59.09 -18.85 -35.57
N ARG A 490 -60.07 -19.22 -34.71
CA ARG A 490 -60.57 -20.59 -34.45
C ARG A 490 -59.70 -21.48 -33.54
N LEU A 491 -60.20 -22.31 -32.60
CA LEU A 491 -61.55 -22.80 -32.25
C LEU A 491 -61.46 -23.49 -30.86
N THR A 492 -62.52 -23.35 -30.05
CA THR A 492 -63.12 -24.32 -29.06
C THR A 492 -62.22 -24.90 -27.95
N ARG A 493 -62.45 -24.72 -26.64
CA ARG A 493 -63.64 -24.86 -25.75
C ARG A 493 -64.14 -26.31 -25.56
N ARG A 494 -64.35 -26.66 -24.27
CA ARG A 494 -65.05 -27.82 -23.64
C ARG A 494 -64.18 -29.06 -23.35
N ASP A 495 -64.25 -29.74 -22.19
CA ASP A 495 -65.34 -29.85 -21.21
C ASP A 495 -64.88 -30.54 -19.88
N ARG A 496 -65.62 -30.25 -18.80
CA ARG A 496 -66.03 -31.13 -17.66
C ARG A 496 -65.12 -31.51 -16.47
N HIS A 497 -65.64 -31.17 -15.28
CA HIS A 497 -65.50 -31.84 -13.96
C HIS A 497 -65.95 -33.33 -13.99
N PRO A 498 -65.51 -34.22 -13.04
CA PRO A 498 -66.10 -34.30 -11.68
C PRO A 498 -65.20 -34.85 -10.54
N ARG A 499 -65.80 -34.97 -9.34
CA ARG A 499 -65.27 -35.46 -8.06
C ARG A 499 -65.01 -37.00 -7.99
N ARG A 500 -64.17 -37.38 -7.00
CA ARG A 500 -64.11 -38.63 -6.19
C ARG A 500 -63.83 -39.99 -6.88
N ASN A 501 -62.73 -40.66 -6.53
CA ASN A 501 -62.63 -41.78 -5.56
C ASN A 501 -61.37 -42.65 -5.78
N SER A 502 -60.86 -43.19 -4.67
CA SER A 502 -60.26 -44.53 -4.47
C SER A 502 -58.87 -44.92 -5.01
N LEU A 503 -58.07 -45.42 -4.05
CA LEU A 503 -56.99 -46.45 -4.07
C LEU A 503 -55.62 -45.96 -4.56
N VAL A 504 -54.52 -46.06 -3.79
CA VAL A 504 -53.91 -47.26 -3.15
C VAL A 504 -53.21 -46.81 -1.84
N CYS A 505 -53.73 -47.12 -0.64
CA CYS A 505 -53.59 -48.32 0.23
C CYS A 505 -52.43 -48.28 1.26
N VAL A 506 -52.80 -48.23 2.56
CA VAL A 506 -52.57 -49.24 3.62
C VAL A 506 -51.12 -49.22 4.13
N GLN A 507 -50.83 -48.75 5.35
CA GLN A 507 -51.35 -49.20 6.65
C GLN A 507 -51.17 -48.12 7.73
#